data_AF-A0A432L7K4-F1
#
_entry.id   AF-A0A432L7K4-F1
#
_cell.length_a   1.000
_cell.length_b   1.000
_cell.length_c   1.000
_cell.angle_alpha   90.00
_cell.angle_beta   90.00
_cell.angle_gamma   90.00
#
_symmetry.space_group_name_H-M   'P 1'
#
loop_
_entity.id
_entity.type
_entity.pdbx_description
1 polymer ?
#
loop_
_entity_poly.entity_id
_entity_poly.type
_entity_poly.pdbx_seq_one_letter_code
_entity_poly.pdbx_strand_id
1 'polypeptide(L)'
;MDENMQLETVVKGKGKHYAPNKFLNKIKMYGLNLGFKALHGAATLFAALKSPDLPKEQKLMIVGVLGYFILPIDLVADFLPTVGLADDAVIILKALSVIYSSITEEMKEEGHELLKKIFGEKYMPTIEYEI
;
A
#
# COMPACT_ATOMS: atom_id res chain seq x y z
N MET A 1 -7.00 20.31 23.35
CA MET A 1 -6.56 19.80 24.67
C MET A 1 -5.73 18.57 24.37
N ASP A 2 -4.40 18.69 24.46
CA ASP A 2 -3.44 17.74 23.90
C ASP A 2 -3.54 16.35 24.54
N GLU A 3 -3.87 15.32 23.75
CA GLU A 3 -3.72 13.90 24.13
C GLU A 3 -2.30 13.58 24.64
N ASN A 4 -1.29 14.28 24.11
CA ASN A 4 0.11 14.15 24.52
C ASN A 4 0.29 14.46 26.02
N MET A 5 -0.50 15.37 26.59
CA MET A 5 -0.41 15.78 27.99
C MET A 5 -0.95 14.69 28.93
N GLN A 6 -1.91 13.88 28.47
CA GLN A 6 -2.48 12.77 29.24
C GLN A 6 -1.58 11.53 29.21
N LEU A 7 -0.91 11.25 28.10
CA LEU A 7 0.02 10.11 28.00
C LEU A 7 1.30 10.30 28.81
N GLU A 8 1.86 11.51 28.84
CA GLU A 8 3.07 11.81 29.61
C GLU A 8 2.86 11.66 31.13
N THR A 9 1.66 11.96 31.62
CA THR A 9 1.33 11.83 33.05
C THR A 9 1.16 10.37 33.49
N VAL A 10 0.66 9.50 32.60
CA VAL A 10 0.49 8.04 32.86
C VAL A 10 1.82 7.27 32.85
N VAL A 11 2.81 7.74 32.09
CA VAL A 11 4.11 7.05 31.91
C VAL A 11 5.15 7.44 32.97
N LYS A 12 4.85 8.44 33.81
CA LYS A 12 5.77 8.97 34.81
C LYS A 12 6.04 7.95 35.93
N GLY A 13 7.10 7.17 35.79
CA GLY A 13 7.58 6.24 36.83
C GLY A 13 8.08 4.87 36.35
N LYS A 14 7.95 4.52 35.06
CA LYS A 14 8.44 3.24 34.54
C LYS A 14 9.39 3.43 33.34
N GLY A 15 10.69 3.27 33.60
CA GLY A 15 11.70 2.91 32.60
C GLY A 15 12.21 4.04 31.67
N LYS A 16 13.52 4.30 31.73
CA LYS A 16 14.28 5.37 31.04
C LYS A 16 14.25 5.38 29.49
N HIS A 17 13.37 4.64 28.80
CA HIS A 17 13.44 4.46 27.34
C HIS A 17 12.14 4.64 26.55
N TYR A 18 10.98 4.87 27.19
CA TYR A 18 9.71 5.08 26.47
C TYR A 18 9.28 6.55 26.54
N ALA A 19 9.10 7.18 25.37
CA ALA A 19 8.55 8.53 25.24
C ALA A 19 7.39 8.50 24.23
N PRO A 20 6.16 8.83 24.63
CA PRO A 20 4.97 8.84 23.75
C PRO A 20 5.21 9.59 22.44
N ASN A 21 5.88 10.74 22.49
CA ASN A 21 6.20 11.55 21.31
C ASN A 21 7.10 10.82 20.31
N LYS A 22 8.05 10.00 20.80
CA LYS A 22 8.91 9.19 19.93
C LYS A 22 8.13 8.06 19.26
N PHE A 23 7.17 7.46 19.98
CA PHE A 23 6.30 6.43 19.43
C PHE A 23 5.36 6.99 18.35
N LEU A 24 4.69 8.11 18.62
CA LEU A 24 3.81 8.79 17.66
C LEU A 24 4.57 9.22 16.41
N ASN A 25 5.80 9.74 16.58
CA ASN A 25 6.67 10.06 15.44
C ASN A 25 7.06 8.81 14.63
N LYS A 26 7.34 7.67 15.28
CA LYS A 26 7.58 6.41 14.56
C LYS A 26 6.35 5.97 13.78
N ILE A 27 5.16 5.96 14.39
CA ILE A 27 3.92 5.56 13.70
C ILE A 27 3.64 6.48 12.51
N LYS A 28 3.80 7.79 12.69
CA LYS A 28 3.62 8.76 11.60
C LYS A 28 4.60 8.49 10.45
N MET A 29 5.88 8.27 10.75
CA MET A 29 6.90 8.07 9.71
C MET A 29 6.78 6.71 9.02
N TYR A 30 6.69 5.61 9.79
CA TYR A 30 6.56 4.27 9.23
C TYR A 30 5.21 4.05 8.55
N GLY A 31 4.11 4.58 9.13
CA GLY A 31 2.78 4.49 8.54
C GLY A 31 2.67 5.24 7.21
N LEU A 32 3.24 6.45 7.12
CA LEU A 32 3.32 7.18 5.86
C LEU A 32 4.15 6.44 4.82
N ASN A 33 5.31 5.89 5.21
CA ASN A 33 6.15 5.11 4.29
C ASN A 33 5.43 3.85 3.79
N LEU A 34 4.73 3.14 4.67
CA LEU A 34 3.92 1.97 4.27
C LEU A 34 2.79 2.37 3.31
N GLY A 35 2.10 3.48 3.59
CA GLY A 35 1.09 4.02 2.69
C GLY A 35 1.65 4.36 1.31
N PHE A 36 2.81 5.04 1.26
CA PHE A 36 3.47 5.35 0.00
C PHE A 36 3.99 4.12 -0.75
N LYS A 37 4.43 3.07 -0.05
CA LYS A 37 4.75 1.78 -0.68
C LYS A 37 3.53 1.13 -1.34
N ALA A 38 2.41 1.10 -0.64
CA ALA A 38 1.17 0.54 -1.16
C ALA A 38 0.68 1.34 -2.39
N LEU A 39 0.72 2.68 -2.28
CA LEU A 39 0.41 3.57 -3.41
C LEU A 39 1.37 3.37 -4.57
N HIS A 40 2.67 3.16 -4.29
CA HIS A 40 3.68 2.93 -5.34
C HIS A 40 3.38 1.64 -6.09
N GLY A 41 3.13 0.53 -5.38
CA GLY A 41 2.69 -0.73 -6.01
C GLY A 41 1.44 -0.54 -6.88
N ALA A 42 0.41 0.15 -6.37
CA ALA A 42 -0.79 0.44 -7.16
C ALA A 42 -0.49 1.32 -8.39
N ALA A 43 0.35 2.35 -8.25
CA ALA A 43 0.74 3.22 -9.35
C ALA A 43 1.58 2.47 -10.41
N THR A 44 2.48 1.59 -9.99
CA THR A 44 3.26 0.70 -10.86
C THR A 44 2.35 -0.22 -11.66
N LEU A 45 1.38 -0.86 -11.00
CA LEU A 45 0.39 -1.71 -11.67
C LEU A 45 -0.45 -0.89 -12.67
N PHE A 46 -0.85 0.32 -12.30
CA PHE A 46 -1.55 1.23 -13.21
C PHE A 46 -0.71 1.62 -14.43
N ALA A 47 0.58 1.89 -14.25
CA ALA A 47 1.52 2.13 -15.34
C ALA A 47 1.65 0.89 -16.25
N ALA A 48 1.76 -0.30 -15.67
CA ALA A 48 1.88 -1.57 -16.40
C ALA A 48 0.72 -1.84 -17.38
N LEU A 49 -0.49 -1.33 -17.12
CA LEU A 49 -1.63 -1.44 -18.04
C LEU A 49 -1.37 -0.82 -19.42
N LYS A 50 -0.49 0.18 -19.49
CA LYS A 50 -0.12 0.87 -20.73
C LYS A 50 0.84 0.04 -21.59
N SER A 51 1.55 -0.93 -21.00
CA SER A 51 2.53 -1.71 -21.75
C SER A 51 1.86 -2.55 -22.85
N PRO A 52 2.34 -2.47 -24.11
CA PRO A 52 1.82 -3.27 -25.20
C PRO A 52 2.19 -4.76 -25.06
N ASP A 53 3.27 -5.06 -24.34
CA ASP A 53 3.83 -6.41 -24.20
C ASP A 53 3.12 -7.23 -23.11
N LEU A 54 2.27 -6.61 -22.29
CA LEU A 54 1.54 -7.28 -21.24
C LEU A 54 0.35 -8.07 -21.83
N PRO A 55 0.25 -9.40 -21.58
CA PRO A 55 -0.91 -10.20 -21.97
C PRO A 55 -2.23 -9.63 -21.46
N LYS A 56 -3.32 -9.82 -22.22
CA LYS A 56 -4.65 -9.30 -21.86
C LYS A 56 -5.14 -9.86 -20.52
N GLU A 57 -4.83 -11.12 -20.24
CA GLU A 57 -5.15 -11.80 -19.00
C GLU A 57 -4.48 -11.11 -17.81
N GLN A 58 -3.21 -10.75 -17.93
CA GLN A 58 -2.49 -10.01 -16.88
C GLN A 58 -3.04 -8.60 -16.70
N LYS A 59 -3.39 -7.90 -17.79
CA LYS A 59 -4.06 -6.59 -17.70
C LYS A 59 -5.39 -6.69 -16.94
N LEU A 60 -6.18 -7.72 -17.21
CA LEU A 60 -7.44 -7.96 -16.52
C LEU A 60 -7.22 -8.25 -15.03
N MET A 61 -6.21 -9.06 -14.69
CA MET A 61 -5.82 -9.31 -13.30
C MET A 61 -5.42 -8.01 -12.58
N ILE A 62 -4.60 -7.16 -13.22
CA ILE A 62 -4.22 -5.86 -12.68
C ILE A 62 -5.45 -5.00 -12.40
N VAL A 63 -6.39 -4.91 -13.34
CA VAL A 63 -7.63 -4.16 -13.14
C VAL A 63 -8.42 -4.71 -11.94
N GLY A 64 -8.49 -6.03 -11.78
CA GLY A 64 -9.13 -6.65 -10.61
C GLY A 64 -8.46 -6.28 -9.29
N VAL A 65 -7.13 -6.37 -9.24
CA VAL A 65 -6.34 -6.01 -8.04
C VAL A 65 -6.49 -4.52 -7.70
N LEU A 66 -6.42 -3.63 -8.70
CA LEU A 66 -6.62 -2.20 -8.51
C LEU A 66 -8.07 -1.86 -8.10
N GLY A 67 -9.06 -2.57 -8.64
CA GLY A 67 -10.45 -2.46 -8.22
C GLY A 67 -10.63 -2.76 -6.74
N TYR A 68 -10.03 -3.85 -6.26
CA TYR A 68 -10.02 -4.20 -4.83
C TYR A 68 -9.27 -3.18 -3.97
N PHE A 69 -8.16 -2.63 -4.48
CA PHE A 69 -7.40 -1.60 -3.77
C PHE A 69 -8.20 -0.31 -3.52
N ILE A 70 -9.05 0.10 -4.47
CA ILE A 70 -9.86 1.33 -4.37
C ILE A 70 -11.14 1.10 -3.55
N LEU A 71 -11.82 -0.03 -3.74
CA LEU A 71 -13.09 -0.35 -3.09
C LEU A 71 -12.96 -1.62 -2.23
N PRO A 72 -12.33 -1.54 -1.05
CA PRO A 72 -12.13 -2.71 -0.19
C PRO A 72 -13.44 -3.27 0.43
N ILE A 73 -14.58 -2.59 0.28
CA ILE A 73 -15.85 -2.95 0.96
C ILE A 73 -16.90 -3.53 -0.01
N ASP A 74 -16.95 -3.09 -1.27
CA ASP A 74 -18.08 -3.40 -2.17
C ASP A 74 -18.03 -4.81 -2.81
N LEU A 75 -16.88 -5.50 -2.80
CA LEU A 75 -16.75 -6.88 -3.33
C LEU A 75 -16.94 -7.97 -2.27
N VAL A 76 -16.74 -7.64 -0.99
CA VAL A 76 -16.83 -8.58 0.15
C VAL A 76 -18.29 -8.84 0.53
N ALA A 77 -19.17 -7.85 0.38
CA ALA A 77 -20.58 -7.96 0.77
C ALA A 77 -21.47 -8.61 -0.30
N ASP A 78 -21.14 -8.45 -1.59
CA ASP A 78 -22.01 -8.89 -2.69
C ASP A 78 -21.86 -10.38 -3.05
N PHE A 79 -20.77 -11.05 -2.65
CA PHE A 79 -20.54 -12.43 -3.08
C PHE A 79 -21.12 -13.53 -2.18
N LEU A 80 -21.10 -13.48 -0.84
CA LEU A 80 -21.55 -14.65 -0.04
C LEU A 80 -22.07 -14.32 1.37
N PRO A 81 -23.31 -14.70 1.74
CA PRO A 81 -23.74 -14.82 3.14
C PRO A 81 -23.14 -16.04 3.86
N THR A 82 -22.30 -16.88 3.21
CA THR A 82 -22.00 -18.22 3.75
C THR A 82 -20.58 -18.80 3.59
N VAL A 83 -19.64 -18.31 2.78
CA VAL A 83 -18.29 -18.93 2.69
C VAL A 83 -17.19 -17.90 2.36
N GLY A 84 -16.05 -17.96 3.06
CA GLY A 84 -14.73 -17.86 2.39
C GLY A 84 -13.96 -16.55 2.32
N LEU A 85 -13.85 -15.75 3.39
CA LEU A 85 -12.96 -14.55 3.43
C LEU A 85 -11.48 -14.83 3.06
N ALA A 86 -11.04 -16.09 3.14
CA ALA A 86 -9.67 -16.51 2.83
C ALA A 86 -9.42 -16.76 1.32
N ASP A 87 -10.45 -17.07 0.53
CA ASP A 87 -10.28 -17.47 -0.87
C ASP A 87 -9.90 -16.27 -1.77
N ASP A 88 -10.43 -15.08 -1.49
CA ASP A 88 -10.17 -13.87 -2.28
C ASP A 88 -8.73 -13.35 -2.10
N ALA A 89 -8.19 -13.42 -0.89
CA ALA A 89 -6.80 -13.02 -0.62
C ALA A 89 -5.81 -13.96 -1.33
N VAL A 90 -6.10 -15.27 -1.36
CA VAL A 90 -5.28 -16.25 -2.08
C VAL A 90 -5.32 -15.98 -3.59
N ILE A 91 -6.49 -15.64 -4.13
CA ILE A 91 -6.64 -15.27 -5.56
C ILE A 91 -5.85 -14.00 -5.89
N ILE A 92 -5.95 -12.95 -5.06
CA ILE A 92 -5.19 -11.71 -5.25
C ILE A 92 -3.69 -11.96 -5.18
N LEU A 93 -3.22 -12.70 -4.17
CA LEU A 93 -1.81 -13.05 -4.01
C LEU A 93 -1.29 -13.87 -5.21
N LYS A 94 -2.11 -14.81 -5.72
CA LYS A 94 -1.78 -15.57 -6.91
C LYS A 94 -1.71 -14.68 -8.16
N ALA A 95 -2.66 -13.78 -8.34
CA ALA A 95 -2.65 -12.82 -9.45
C ALA A 95 -1.41 -11.93 -9.40
N LEU A 96 -1.08 -11.38 -8.22
CA LEU A 96 0.14 -10.61 -7.99
C LEU A 96 1.40 -11.41 -8.33
N SER A 97 1.48 -12.69 -7.94
CA SER A 97 2.63 -13.54 -8.26
C SER A 97 2.85 -13.73 -9.76
N VAL A 98 1.77 -13.80 -10.54
CA VAL A 98 1.82 -13.94 -12.01
C VAL A 98 2.20 -12.62 -12.66
N ILE A 99 1.71 -11.50 -12.14
CA ILE A 99 2.02 -10.16 -12.67
C ILE A 99 3.46 -9.77 -12.36
N TYR A 100 3.98 -10.15 -11.19
CA TYR A 100 5.28 -9.71 -10.68
C TYR A 100 6.43 -9.93 -11.67
N SER A 101 6.45 -11.08 -12.38
CA SER A 101 7.48 -11.37 -13.38
C SER A 101 7.43 -10.48 -14.63
N SER A 102 6.33 -9.74 -14.82
CA SER A 102 6.09 -8.88 -15.97
C SER A 102 6.22 -7.39 -15.61
N ILE A 103 6.48 -7.06 -14.34
CA ILE A 103 6.73 -5.70 -13.89
C ILE A 103 8.18 -5.33 -14.21
N THR A 104 8.35 -4.26 -14.99
CA THR A 104 9.66 -3.72 -15.35
C THR A 104 10.05 -2.55 -14.45
N GLU A 105 11.34 -2.23 -14.40
CA GLU A 105 11.83 -1.03 -13.71
C GLU A 105 11.24 0.26 -14.29
N GLU A 106 10.98 0.30 -15.60
CA GLU A 106 10.32 1.43 -16.24
C GLU A 106 8.89 1.65 -15.72
N MET A 107 8.12 0.57 -15.51
CA MET A 107 6.78 0.66 -14.91
C MET A 107 6.83 1.15 -13.46
N LYS A 108 7.87 0.74 -12.71
CA LYS A 108 8.08 1.22 -11.33
C LYS A 108 8.39 2.71 -11.34
N GLU A 109 9.30 3.15 -12.20
CA GLU A 109 9.67 4.56 -12.34
C GLU A 109 8.49 5.43 -12.78
N GLU A 110 7.65 4.96 -13.72
CA GLU A 110 6.45 5.68 -14.11
C GLU A 110 5.46 5.82 -12.94
N GLY A 111 5.32 4.77 -12.13
CA GLY A 111 4.54 4.81 -10.88
C GLY A 111 5.10 5.81 -9.87
N HIS A 112 6.42 5.84 -9.71
CA HIS A 112 7.14 6.80 -8.87
C HIS A 112 6.85 8.25 -9.29
N GLU A 113 7.05 8.56 -10.57
CA GLU A 113 6.84 9.90 -11.11
C GLU A 113 5.36 10.33 -11.04
N LEU A 114 4.41 9.41 -11.20
CA LEU A 114 3.00 9.69 -10.99
C LEU A 114 2.72 10.15 -9.54
N LEU A 115 3.24 9.44 -8.54
CA LEU A 115 3.03 9.78 -7.14
C LEU A 115 3.74 11.07 -6.74
N LYS A 116 4.96 11.27 -7.24
CA LYS A 116 5.71 12.52 -7.07
C LYS A 116 4.94 13.71 -7.63
N LYS A 117 4.29 13.56 -8.78
CA LYS A 117 3.42 14.61 -9.36
C LYS A 117 2.19 14.90 -8.49
N ILE A 118 1.60 13.89 -7.86
CA ILE A 118 0.38 14.04 -7.04
C ILE A 118 0.69 14.62 -5.65
N PHE A 119 1.74 14.11 -5.01
CA PHE A 119 2.03 14.39 -3.59
C PHE A 119 3.21 15.35 -3.38
N GLY A 120 4.00 15.65 -4.43
CA GLY A 120 5.14 16.57 -4.37
C GLY A 120 6.13 16.19 -3.27
N GLU A 121 6.59 17.19 -2.52
CA GLU A 121 7.51 17.06 -1.38
C GLU A 121 6.99 16.13 -0.25
N LYS A 122 5.69 15.82 -0.22
CA LYS A 122 5.13 14.89 0.77
C LYS A 122 5.39 13.44 0.39
N TYR A 123 5.61 13.15 -0.89
CA TYR A 123 6.00 11.82 -1.31
C TYR A 123 7.38 11.52 -0.77
N MET A 124 7.51 10.45 0.01
CA MET A 124 8.78 10.03 0.59
C MET A 124 9.40 8.95 -0.30
N PRO A 125 10.27 9.33 -1.25
CA PRO A 125 10.85 8.39 -2.20
C PRO A 125 11.74 7.41 -1.44
N THR A 126 11.55 6.13 -1.65
CA THR A 126 12.62 5.15 -1.41
C THR A 126 12.45 4.09 -2.47
N ILE A 127 13.28 4.21 -3.50
CA ILE A 127 13.22 3.37 -4.71
C ILE A 127 13.83 1.98 -4.41
N GLU A 128 14.54 1.85 -3.28
CA GLU A 128 15.10 0.58 -2.76
C GLU A 128 14.04 -0.43 -2.29
N TYR A 129 12.75 -0.13 -2.45
CA TYR A 129 11.71 -1.09 -2.12
C TYR A 129 11.51 -2.06 -3.29
N GLU A 130 12.33 -3.11 -3.30
CA GLU A 130 11.97 -4.36 -3.97
C GLU A 130 10.55 -4.74 -3.51
N ILE A 131 9.63 -4.85 -4.48
CA ILE A 131 8.25 -5.29 -4.27
C ILE A 131 8.29 -6.80 -4.02
#